data_AF-A0A7Y9KDL6-F1
#
_entry.id   AF-A0A7Y9KDL6-F1
#
_cell.length_a   1.000
_cell.length_b   1.000
_cell.length_c   1.000
_cell.angle_alpha   90.00
_cell.angle_beta   90.00
_cell.angle_gamma   90.00
#
_symmetry.space_group_name_H-M   'P 1'
#
loop_
_entity.id
_entity.type
_entity.pdbx_description
1 polymer ?
#
loop_
_entity_poly.entity_id
_entity_poly.type
_entity_poly.pdbx_seq_one_letter_code
_entity_poly.pdbx_strand_id
1 'polypeptide(L)'
;MSTERPPRATSDAYKADAEAAEKALAELRRDFTGYRIWRATRWDGRLGDWVASLHDPRVGVDPTVIASTPAALREALVHEGERAKNARPRTR
;
A
#
# COMPACT_ATOMS: atom_id res chain seq x y z
N MET A 1 -21.74 -34.90 -6.54
CA MET A 1 -21.45 -33.59 -5.91
C MET A 1 -20.82 -32.72 -6.98
N SER A 2 -21.62 -31.85 -7.60
CA SER A 2 -21.17 -30.99 -8.70
C SER A 2 -20.30 -29.87 -8.13
N THR A 3 -19.03 -29.80 -8.55
CA THR A 3 -18.21 -28.61 -8.35
C THR A 3 -18.75 -27.51 -9.26
N GLU A 4 -19.70 -26.75 -8.77
CA GLU A 4 -20.19 -25.55 -9.43
C GLU A 4 -19.02 -24.54 -9.48
N ARG A 5 -18.42 -24.41 -10.66
CA ARG A 5 -17.43 -23.36 -10.94
C ARG A 5 -18.20 -22.04 -10.95
N PRO A 6 -17.87 -21.05 -10.10
CA PRO A 6 -18.59 -19.79 -10.09
C PRO A 6 -18.42 -19.07 -11.44
N PRO A 7 -19.39 -18.24 -11.85
CA PRO A 7 -19.45 -17.68 -13.19
C PRO A 7 -18.25 -16.78 -13.51
N ARG A 8 -17.91 -16.72 -14.81
CA ARG A 8 -16.84 -15.93 -15.45
C ARG A 8 -16.77 -14.46 -14.99
N ALA A 9 -17.88 -13.90 -14.51
CA ALA A 9 -18.01 -12.52 -14.02
C ALA A 9 -17.08 -12.17 -12.84
N THR A 10 -16.79 -13.14 -11.96
CA THR A 10 -15.90 -12.89 -10.81
C THR A 10 -14.47 -12.62 -11.27
N SER A 11 -13.99 -13.34 -12.28
CA SER A 11 -12.62 -13.21 -12.80
C SER A 11 -12.34 -11.85 -13.46
N ASP A 12 -13.32 -11.30 -14.18
CA ASP A 12 -13.18 -9.97 -14.80
C ASP A 12 -13.21 -8.85 -13.76
N ALA A 13 -14.06 -8.97 -12.73
CA ALA A 13 -14.05 -8.05 -11.60
C ALA A 13 -12.73 -8.11 -10.81
N TYR A 14 -12.19 -9.31 -10.57
CA TYR A 14 -10.88 -9.47 -9.93
C TYR A 14 -9.73 -8.88 -10.75
N LYS A 15 -9.79 -8.99 -12.08
CA LYS A 15 -8.82 -8.34 -12.97
C LYS A 15 -8.91 -6.82 -12.92
N ALA A 16 -10.12 -6.26 -13.00
CA ALA A 16 -10.32 -4.81 -12.92
C ALA A 16 -9.81 -4.26 -11.57
N ASP A 17 -10.08 -4.96 -10.46
CA ASP A 17 -9.58 -4.61 -9.14
C ASP A 17 -8.05 -4.66 -9.07
N ALA A 18 -7.42 -5.63 -9.73
CA ALA A 18 -5.96 -5.76 -9.80
C ALA A 18 -5.33 -4.65 -10.65
N GLU A 19 -5.90 -4.32 -11.81
CA GLU A 19 -5.41 -3.23 -12.66
C GLU A 19 -5.53 -1.86 -11.95
N ALA A 20 -6.66 -1.62 -11.28
CA ALA A 20 -6.83 -0.42 -10.45
C ALA A 20 -5.81 -0.38 -9.31
N ALA A 21 -5.52 -1.53 -8.70
CA ALA A 21 -4.50 -1.63 -7.66
C ALA A 21 -3.11 -1.32 -8.18
N GLU A 22 -2.74 -1.85 -9.34
CA GLU A 22 -1.44 -1.63 -9.96
C GLU A 22 -1.25 -0.16 -10.33
N LYS A 23 -2.28 0.50 -10.86
CA LYS A 23 -2.27 1.95 -11.12
C LYS A 23 -2.02 2.75 -9.84
N ALA A 24 -2.76 2.47 -8.77
CA ALA A 24 -2.58 3.17 -7.50
C ALA A 24 -1.21 2.86 -6.85
N LEU A 25 -0.68 1.64 -6.97
CA LEU A 25 0.68 1.30 -6.56
C LEU A 25 1.73 2.10 -7.33
N ALA A 26 1.56 2.23 -8.65
CA ALA A 26 2.48 2.99 -9.49
C ALA A 26 2.50 4.47 -9.10
N GLU A 27 1.34 5.06 -8.80
CA GLU A 27 1.22 6.44 -8.31
C GLU A 27 1.91 6.61 -6.95
N LEU A 28 1.61 5.74 -5.98
CA LEU A 28 2.24 5.78 -4.66
C LEU A 28 3.77 5.63 -4.73
N ARG A 29 4.28 4.72 -5.56
CA ARG A 29 5.73 4.52 -5.71
C ARG A 29 6.42 5.71 -6.37
N ARG A 30 5.72 6.46 -7.22
CA ARG A 30 6.24 7.70 -7.81
C ARG A 30 6.28 8.83 -6.78
N ASP A 31 5.22 8.96 -5.98
CA ASP A 31 5.11 10.02 -4.96
C ASP A 31 6.04 9.76 -3.76
N PHE A 32 6.29 8.49 -3.39
CA PHE A 32 6.99 8.09 -2.17
C PHE A 32 8.18 7.19 -2.45
N THR A 33 9.20 7.73 -3.11
CA THR A 33 10.40 6.98 -3.56
C THR A 33 11.25 6.38 -2.43
N GLY A 34 11.15 6.91 -1.21
CA GLY A 34 11.83 6.37 -0.02
C GLY A 34 11.16 5.14 0.61
N TYR A 35 9.99 4.75 0.10
CA TYR A 35 9.21 3.63 0.61
C TYR A 35 9.18 2.47 -0.38
N ARG A 36 9.32 1.26 0.14
CA ARG A 36 8.89 0.04 -0.53
C ARG A 36 7.39 -0.10 -0.30
N ILE A 37 6.60 -0.04 -1.37
CA ILE A 37 5.13 -0.09 -1.29
C ILE A 37 4.61 -1.31 -2.03
N TRP A 38 3.74 -2.09 -1.40
CA TRP A 38 3.10 -3.27 -1.97
C TRP A 38 1.67 -3.46 -1.44
N ARG A 39 0.91 -4.32 -2.11
CA ARG A 39 -0.41 -4.75 -1.67
C ARG A 39 -0.30 -6.18 -1.16
N ALA A 40 -0.70 -6.42 0.08
CA ALA A 40 -0.73 -7.74 0.66
C ALA A 40 -1.77 -8.60 -0.06
N THR A 41 -1.53 -9.91 -0.12
CA THR A 41 -2.52 -10.89 -0.56
C THR A 41 -3.08 -11.59 0.66
N ARG A 42 -4.40 -11.72 0.72
CA ARG A 42 -5.07 -12.51 1.77
C ARG A 42 -4.96 -14.00 1.46
N TRP A 43 -5.22 -14.82 2.48
CA TRP A 43 -5.19 -16.28 2.36
C TRP A 43 -6.20 -16.81 1.33
N ASP A 44 -7.24 -16.04 1.01
CA ASP A 44 -8.27 -16.36 0.02
C ASP A 44 -7.88 -15.96 -1.42
N GLY A 45 -6.65 -15.48 -1.64
CA GLY A 45 -6.15 -15.04 -2.94
C GLY A 45 -6.67 -13.66 -3.36
N ARG A 46 -7.48 -12.98 -2.54
CA ARG A 46 -7.93 -11.61 -2.81
C ARG A 46 -6.89 -10.60 -2.37
N LEU A 47 -6.96 -9.41 -2.98
CA LEU A 47 -6.10 -8.30 -2.61
C LEU A 47 -6.49 -7.78 -1.22
N GLY A 48 -5.51 -7.79 -0.32
CA GLY A 48 -5.62 -7.33 1.06
C GLY A 48 -5.17 -5.88 1.22
N ASP A 49 -4.58 -5.61 2.38
CA ASP A 49 -4.18 -4.28 2.80
C ASP A 49 -2.96 -3.75 2.03
N TRP A 50 -2.85 -2.43 2.03
CA TRP A 50 -1.76 -1.67 1.43
C TRP A 50 -0.68 -1.47 2.47
N VAL A 51 0.56 -1.79 2.10
CA VAL A 51 1.70 -1.74 3.01
C VAL A 51 2.78 -0.87 2.40
N ALA A 52 3.32 0.04 3.20
CA ALA A 52 4.50 0.82 2.87
C ALA A 52 5.53 0.62 3.97
N SER A 53 6.76 0.32 3.60
CA SER A 53 7.88 0.29 4.54
C SER A 53 9.03 1.13 4.05
N LEU A 54 9.66 1.88 4.95
CA LEU A 54 10.81 2.71 4.61
C LEU A 54 12.00 1.86 4.17
N HIS A 55 12.74 2.34 3.18
CA HIS A 55 13.98 1.71 2.76
C HIS A 55 15.08 1.88 3.82
N ASP A 56 15.23 3.09 4.36
CA ASP A 56 16.08 3.36 5.52
C ASP A 56 15.18 3.62 6.74
N PRO A 57 15.07 2.67 7.69
CA PRO A 57 14.20 2.84 8.86
C PRO A 57 14.65 3.99 9.77
N ARG A 58 15.88 4.49 9.62
CA ARG A 58 16.42 5.59 10.43
C ARG A 58 15.93 6.96 9.97
N VAL A 59 15.30 7.06 8.79
CA VAL A 59 14.77 8.32 8.27
C VAL A 59 13.30 8.56 8.62
N GLY A 60 12.62 7.58 9.23
CA GLY A 60 11.24 7.69 9.68
C GLY A 60 11.07 7.43 11.17
N VAL A 61 9.90 7.81 11.65
CA VAL A 61 9.36 7.57 12.99
C VAL A 61 8.65 6.22 13.04
N ASP A 62 7.83 5.91 12.04
CA ASP A 62 7.19 4.61 11.84
C ASP A 62 7.72 3.94 10.55
N PRO A 63 8.55 2.90 10.65
CA PRO A 63 9.15 2.26 9.49
C PRO A 63 8.17 1.44 8.65
N THR A 64 6.97 1.10 9.15
CA THR A 64 5.99 0.28 8.40
C THR A 64 4.55 0.76 8.63
N VAL A 65 3.96 1.33 7.58
CA VAL A 65 2.57 1.80 7.56
C VAL A 65 1.69 0.80 6.82
N ILE A 66 0.56 0.43 7.41
CA ILE A 66 -0.45 -0.47 6.82
C ILE A 66 -1.80 0.25 6.78
N ALA A 67 -2.51 0.19 5.65
CA ALA A 67 -3.83 0.77 5.50
C ALA A 67 -4.72 -0.04 4.54
N SER A 68 -6.03 -0.01 4.73
CA SER A 68 -6.96 -0.81 3.91
C SER A 68 -7.31 -0.20 2.55
N THR A 69 -6.96 1.08 2.31
CA THR A 69 -7.17 1.77 1.03
C THR A 69 -5.92 2.53 0.59
N PRO A 70 -5.72 2.77 -0.72
CA PRO A 70 -4.55 3.52 -1.20
C PRO A 70 -4.57 4.98 -0.75
N ALA A 71 -5.76 5.59 -0.62
CA ALA A 71 -5.91 6.95 -0.11
C ALA A 71 -5.50 7.07 1.36
N ALA A 72 -5.97 6.13 2.21
CA ALA A 72 -5.56 6.09 3.61
C ALA A 72 -4.05 5.86 3.77
N LEU A 73 -3.45 5.02 2.90
CA LEU A 73 -2.01 4.82 2.89
C LEU A 73 -1.28 6.13 2.54
N ARG A 74 -1.75 6.85 1.52
CA ARG A 74 -1.17 8.14 1.11
C ARG A 74 -1.21 9.16 2.25
N GLU A 75 -2.36 9.32 2.90
CA GLU A 75 -2.51 10.24 4.04
C GLU A 75 -1.56 9.88 5.18
N ALA A 76 -1.48 8.58 5.52
CA ALA A 76 -0.58 8.11 6.57
C ALA A 76 0.90 8.37 6.23
N LEU A 77 1.31 8.19 4.97
CA LEU A 77 2.66 8.48 4.50
C LEU A 77 3.00 9.98 4.52
N VAL A 78 2.03 10.85 4.19
CA VAL A 78 2.19 12.30 4.30
C VAL A 78 2.37 12.71 5.75
N HIS A 79 1.50 12.23 6.65
CA HIS A 79 1.62 12.50 8.08
C HIS A 79 2.95 11.99 8.64
N GLU A 80 3.40 10.81 8.22
CA GLU A 80 4.68 10.26 8.65
C GLU A 80 5.86 11.13 8.18
N GLY A 81 5.83 11.62 6.94
CA GLY A 81 6.84 12.57 6.43
C GLY A 81 6.91 13.86 7.26
N GLU A 82 5.77 14.41 7.67
CA GLU A 82 5.72 15.59 8.54
C GLU A 82 6.26 15.28 9.95
N ARG A 83 5.94 14.11 10.52
CA ARG A 83 6.51 13.67 11.80
C ARG A 83 8.02 13.53 11.73
N ALA A 84 8.56 12.93 10.67
CA ALA A 84 10.00 12.76 10.47
C ALA A 84 10.73 14.11 10.35
N LYS A 85 10.14 15.09 9.65
CA LYS A 85 10.68 16.47 9.59
C LYS A 85 10.73 17.13 10.96
N ASN A 86 9.69 16.96 11.77
CA ASN A 86 9.63 17.53 13.12
C ASN A 86 10.51 16.78 14.13
N ALA A 87 10.74 15.49 13.94
CA ALA A 87 11.56 14.65 14.81
C ALA A 87 13.07 14.80 14.56
N ARG A 88 13.49 15.29 13.38
CA ARG A 88 14.89 15.61 13.13
C ARG A 88 15.30 16.79 14.02
N PRO A 89 16.25 16.62 14.97
CA PRO A 89 16.76 17.77 15.70
C PRO A 89 17.35 18.74 14.66
N ARG A 90 16.96 20.01 14.74
CA ARG A 90 17.63 21.10 14.03
C ARG A 90 19.04 21.21 14.61
N THR A 91 19.95 20.36 14.15
CA THR A 91 21.36 20.50 14.50
C THR A 91 21.81 21.82 13.86
N ARG A 92 22.02 22.80 14.74
CA ARG A 92 22.51 24.14 14.44
C ARG A 92 24.03 24.10 14.26
#